data_AF-A0A919UFB3-F1
#
_entry.id   AF-A0A919UFB3-F1
#
_cell.length_a   1.000
_cell.length_b   1.000
_cell.length_c   1.000
_cell.angle_alpha   90.00
_cell.angle_beta   90.00
_cell.angle_gamma   90.00
#
_symmetry.space_group_name_H-M   'P 1'
#
loop_
_entity.id
_entity.type
_entity.pdbx_description
1 polymer ?
#
loop_
_entity_poly.entity_id
_entity_poly.type
_entity_poly.pdbx_seq_one_letter_code
_entity_poly.pdbx_strand_id
1 'polypeptide(L)'
;MSLHYEWTLSLRLRPDVPASFLDEVRFHLGLAEQVPKDPELEIDWPCLVTEPDDALPGGGVRSLIAQQPFSNRPGSFGLFVRTFVLDDAMYELITVVPAWLARWSLTQGWIGQAREELSLHPWLNFYVQDGHAYAAEPGGSVEPLDGTAPPFTLRQTSDSA
;
A
#
# COMPACT_ATOMS: atom_id res chain seq x y z
N MET A 1 -15.04 18.18 12.65
CA MET A 1 -14.56 18.03 11.28
C MET A 1 -13.67 16.81 11.30
N SER A 2 -14.02 15.78 10.52
CA SER A 2 -13.16 14.60 10.37
C SER A 2 -11.99 14.96 9.48
N LEU A 3 -10.78 14.54 9.86
CA LEU A 3 -9.61 14.72 9.01
C LEU A 3 -9.59 13.62 7.94
N HIS A 4 -9.26 13.97 6.71
CA HIS A 4 -9.00 13.02 5.64
C HIS A 4 -7.49 12.93 5.40
N TYR A 5 -7.02 11.74 5.08
CA TYR A 5 -5.65 11.48 4.69
C TYR A 5 -5.62 10.93 3.28
N GLU A 6 -4.94 11.63 2.38
CA GLU A 6 -4.65 11.07 1.06
C GLU A 6 -3.54 10.03 1.21
N TRP A 7 -3.88 8.80 0.85
CA TRP A 7 -2.95 7.71 0.68
C TRP A 7 -2.60 7.57 -0.78
N THR A 8 -1.31 7.36 -1.06
CA THR A 8 -0.84 6.90 -2.36
C THR A 8 0.04 5.68 -2.13
N LEU A 9 -0.33 4.54 -2.71
CA LEU A 9 0.43 3.29 -2.67
C LEU A 9 0.71 2.82 -4.10
N SER A 10 1.94 2.45 -4.39
CA SER A 10 2.39 1.92 -5.67
C SER A 10 3.44 0.85 -5.46
N LEU A 11 3.10 -0.39 -5.81
CA LEU A 11 4.01 -1.52 -5.70
C LEU A 11 3.73 -2.59 -6.75
N ARG A 12 4.73 -3.43 -7.01
CA ARG A 12 4.57 -4.65 -7.79
C ARG A 12 4.43 -5.80 -6.83
N LEU A 13 3.44 -6.66 -7.05
CA LEU A 13 3.29 -7.92 -6.32
C LEU A 13 4.14 -9.00 -6.97
N ARG A 14 4.59 -9.94 -6.15
CA ARG A 14 5.34 -11.10 -6.58
C ARG A 14 4.51 -11.98 -7.53
N PRO A 15 5.16 -12.68 -8.47
CA PRO A 15 4.50 -13.61 -9.39
C PRO A 15 3.75 -14.76 -8.73
N ASP A 16 4.24 -15.18 -7.56
CA ASP A 16 3.75 -16.34 -6.81
C ASP A 16 2.72 -15.95 -5.75
N VAL A 17 2.16 -14.73 -5.84
CA VAL A 17 1.09 -14.28 -4.96
C VAL A 17 -0.13 -15.22 -5.06
N PRO A 18 -0.68 -15.69 -3.93
CA PRO A 18 -1.84 -16.57 -3.93
C PRO A 18 -3.06 -15.91 -4.55
N ALA A 19 -3.92 -16.72 -5.19
CA ALA A 19 -5.19 -16.24 -5.71
C ALA A 19 -6.09 -15.65 -4.61
N SER A 20 -6.08 -16.24 -3.41
CA SER A 20 -6.82 -15.74 -2.24
C SER A 20 -6.42 -14.31 -1.86
N PHE A 21 -5.12 -14.02 -1.83
CA PHE A 21 -4.62 -12.67 -1.57
C PHE A 21 -5.05 -11.70 -2.68
N LEU A 22 -4.99 -12.12 -3.95
CA LEU A 22 -5.46 -11.27 -5.05
C LEU A 22 -6.96 -10.98 -4.97
N ASP A 23 -7.77 -11.94 -4.53
CA ASP A 23 -9.21 -11.77 -4.34
C ASP A 23 -9.49 -10.80 -3.18
N GLU A 24 -8.71 -10.89 -2.10
CA GLU A 24 -8.75 -9.94 -0.99
C GLU A 24 -8.33 -8.52 -1.42
N VAL A 25 -7.26 -8.37 -2.21
CA VAL A 25 -6.89 -7.08 -2.82
C VAL A 25 -8.02 -6.53 -3.68
N ARG A 26 -8.67 -7.35 -4.51
CA ARG A 26 -9.82 -6.91 -5.32
C ARG A 26 -10.98 -6.44 -4.45
N PHE A 27 -11.27 -7.14 -3.35
CA PHE A 27 -12.29 -6.74 -2.39
C PHE A 27 -11.97 -5.36 -1.78
N HIS A 28 -10.77 -5.17 -1.23
CA HIS A 28 -10.42 -3.89 -0.60
C HIS A 28 -10.33 -2.71 -1.58
N LEU A 29 -10.03 -2.99 -2.86
CA LEU A 29 -10.13 -1.99 -3.92
C LEU A 29 -11.58 -1.72 -4.37
N GLY A 30 -12.58 -2.47 -3.91
CA GLY A 30 -13.95 -2.38 -4.44
C GLY A 30 -14.05 -2.78 -5.91
N LEU A 31 -13.18 -3.69 -6.36
CA LEU A 31 -13.24 -4.35 -7.67
C LEU A 31 -13.97 -5.70 -7.60
N ALA A 32 -14.25 -6.19 -6.38
CA ALA A 32 -15.07 -7.35 -6.10
C ALA A 32 -15.99 -7.05 -4.91
N GLU A 33 -17.25 -7.51 -4.98
CA GLU A 33 -18.25 -7.28 -3.92
C GLU A 33 -18.21 -8.36 -2.83
N GLN A 34 -17.64 -9.52 -3.12
CA GLN A 34 -17.65 -10.66 -2.19
C GLN A 34 -16.52 -10.51 -1.18
N VAL A 35 -16.87 -10.56 0.11
CA VAL A 35 -15.90 -10.69 1.19
C VAL A 35 -15.11 -11.99 0.99
N PRO A 36 -13.77 -11.96 1.08
CA PRO A 36 -12.94 -13.16 1.00
C PRO A 36 -13.34 -14.18 2.09
N LYS A 37 -13.25 -15.48 1.78
CA LYS A 37 -13.63 -16.54 2.73
C LYS A 37 -12.70 -16.64 3.93
N ASP A 38 -11.40 -16.47 3.67
CA ASP A 38 -10.32 -16.57 4.65
C ASP A 38 -9.39 -15.35 4.47
N PRO A 39 -9.82 -14.14 4.85
CA PRO A 39 -9.01 -12.93 4.71
C PRO A 39 -7.81 -12.96 5.67
N GLU A 40 -6.65 -12.50 5.21
CA GLU A 40 -5.49 -12.27 6.07
C GLU A 40 -5.58 -10.93 6.79
N LEU A 41 -6.23 -9.96 6.15
CA LEU A 41 -6.49 -8.65 6.72
C LEU A 41 -7.78 -8.73 7.53
N GLU A 42 -7.70 -8.42 8.83
CA GLU A 42 -8.84 -8.45 9.75
C GLU A 42 -9.78 -7.23 9.55
N ILE A 43 -10.13 -6.94 8.30
CA ILE A 43 -10.97 -5.81 7.89
C ILE A 43 -12.07 -6.38 6.99
N ASP A 44 -13.33 -6.24 7.40
CA ASP A 44 -14.49 -6.78 6.68
C ASP A 44 -15.18 -5.75 5.76
N TRP A 45 -14.61 -4.55 5.63
CA TRP A 45 -15.03 -3.52 4.69
C TRP A 45 -13.91 -3.18 3.68
N PRO A 46 -14.26 -2.66 2.49
CA PRO A 46 -13.26 -2.39 1.48
C PRO A 46 -12.53 -1.07 1.79
N CYS A 47 -11.32 -1.16 2.35
CA CYS A 47 -10.60 -0.02 2.95
C CYS A 47 -9.69 0.76 2.00
N LEU A 48 -9.62 0.38 0.73
CA LEU A 48 -8.84 1.05 -0.33
C LEU A 48 -9.75 1.49 -1.50
N VAL A 49 -11.03 1.71 -1.19
CA VAL A 49 -12.01 2.24 -2.15
C VAL A 49 -11.90 3.75 -2.24
N THR A 50 -12.37 4.29 -3.35
CA THR A 50 -12.49 5.73 -3.57
C THR A 50 -13.97 6.08 -3.54
N GLU A 51 -14.35 7.09 -2.76
CA GLU A 51 -15.72 7.59 -2.73
C GLU A 51 -16.05 8.29 -4.06
N PRO A 52 -17.25 8.12 -4.63
CA PRO A 52 -17.63 8.78 -5.89
C PRO A 52 -17.56 10.31 -5.84
N ASP A 53 -17.78 10.89 -4.66
CA ASP A 53 -17.74 12.33 -4.39
C ASP A 53 -16.51 12.69 -3.52
N ASP A 54 -15.40 11.95 -3.64
CA ASP A 54 -14.19 12.30 -2.89
C ASP A 54 -13.73 13.72 -3.27
N ALA A 55 -13.28 14.49 -2.28
CA ALA A 55 -12.79 15.85 -2.48
C ALA A 55 -11.36 15.88 -3.06
N LEU A 56 -10.84 14.73 -3.52
CA LEU A 56 -9.45 14.58 -3.87
C LEU A 56 -9.20 15.28 -5.20
N PRO A 57 -8.28 16.26 -5.29
CA PRO A 57 -7.99 16.90 -6.56
C PRO A 57 -7.50 15.88 -7.58
N GLY A 58 -8.20 15.76 -8.71
CA GLY A 58 -7.94 14.74 -9.74
C GLY A 58 -8.55 13.36 -9.47
N GLY A 59 -9.29 13.22 -8.37
CA GLY A 59 -10.01 12.01 -7.96
C GLY A 59 -9.12 10.89 -7.41
N GLY A 60 -9.76 9.98 -6.68
CA GLY A 60 -9.18 8.71 -6.31
C GLY A 60 -8.90 7.81 -7.52
N VAL A 61 -7.87 6.97 -7.42
CA VAL A 61 -7.46 6.02 -8.46
C VAL A 61 -7.19 4.68 -7.82
N ARG A 62 -7.67 3.61 -8.44
CA ARG A 62 -7.39 2.23 -8.04
C ARG A 62 -7.10 1.38 -9.24
N SER A 63 -6.03 0.59 -9.17
CA SER A 63 -5.59 -0.22 -10.29
C SER A 63 -4.86 -1.46 -9.80
N LEU A 64 -5.26 -2.61 -10.34
CA LEU A 64 -4.56 -3.88 -10.20
C LEU A 64 -4.40 -4.48 -11.59
N ILE A 65 -3.21 -4.34 -12.17
CA ILE A 65 -2.95 -4.69 -13.56
C ILE A 65 -2.03 -5.90 -13.63
N ALA A 66 -2.48 -6.94 -14.31
CA ALA A 66 -1.63 -8.08 -14.66
C ALA A 66 -0.57 -7.67 -15.69
N GLN A 67 0.70 -7.84 -15.34
CA GLN A 67 1.83 -7.66 -16.23
C GLN A 67 2.21 -9.03 -16.79
N GLN A 68 2.16 -9.14 -18.12
CA GLN A 68 2.50 -10.38 -18.81
C GLN A 68 3.97 -10.75 -18.57
N PRO A 69 4.30 -12.06 -18.48
CA PRO A 69 5.68 -12.52 -18.48
C PRO A 69 6.42 -11.99 -19.71
N PHE A 70 7.68 -11.61 -19.55
CA PHE A 70 8.52 -11.17 -20.67
C PHE A 70 9.92 -11.74 -20.54
N SER A 71 10.34 -12.52 -21.55
CA SER A 71 11.61 -13.24 -21.54
C SER A 71 11.72 -14.10 -20.26
N ASN A 72 12.81 -13.99 -19.51
CA ASN A 72 13.07 -14.72 -18.26
C ASN A 72 12.40 -14.09 -17.02
N ARG A 73 11.46 -13.15 -17.19
CA ARG A 73 10.75 -12.52 -16.08
C ARG A 73 9.35 -13.11 -15.97
N PRO A 74 9.00 -13.74 -14.82
CA PRO A 74 7.64 -14.19 -14.58
C PRO A 74 6.67 -13.00 -14.58
N GLY A 75 5.40 -13.26 -14.88
CA GLY A 75 4.35 -12.26 -14.81
C GLY A 75 4.19 -11.73 -13.38
N SER A 76 3.67 -10.52 -13.23
CA SER A 76 3.46 -9.89 -11.91
C SER A 76 2.20 -9.05 -11.92
N PHE A 77 1.81 -8.50 -10.77
CA PHE A 77 0.72 -7.53 -10.72
C PHE A 77 1.25 -6.15 -10.32
N GLY A 78 0.88 -5.12 -11.05
CA GLY A 78 1.08 -3.73 -10.62
C GLY A 78 -0.13 -3.28 -9.82
N LEU A 79 0.09 -2.85 -8.58
CA LEU A 79 -0.90 -2.23 -7.72
C LEU A 79 -0.63 -0.72 -7.67
N PHE A 80 -1.68 0.08 -7.89
CA PHE A 80 -1.67 1.50 -7.63
C PHE A 80 -2.98 1.90 -6.95
N VAL A 81 -2.86 2.62 -5.83
CA VAL A 81 -3.98 3.16 -5.09
C VAL A 81 -3.68 4.61 -4.76
N ARG A 82 -4.68 5.46 -4.98
CA ARG A 82 -4.74 6.82 -4.48
C ARG A 82 -6.14 7.02 -3.93
N THR A 83 -6.28 7.25 -2.63
CA THR A 83 -7.59 7.36 -1.99
C THR A 83 -7.55 8.23 -0.75
N PHE A 84 -8.72 8.68 -0.28
CA PHE A 84 -8.87 9.23 1.06
C PHE A 84 -9.16 8.14 2.08
N VAL A 85 -8.50 8.28 3.24
CA VAL A 85 -8.73 7.50 4.45
C VAL A 85 -9.21 8.45 5.54
N LEU A 86 -10.30 8.10 6.21
CA LEU A 86 -10.83 8.85 7.34
C LEU A 86 -9.93 8.70 8.57
N ASP A 87 -9.90 9.71 9.43
CA ASP A 87 -9.06 9.75 10.62
C ASP A 87 -9.29 8.63 11.63
N ASP A 88 -10.54 8.19 11.80
CA ASP A 88 -10.91 7.06 12.63
C ASP A 88 -10.32 5.73 12.13
N ALA A 89 -10.34 5.50 10.81
CA ALA A 89 -9.74 4.32 10.18
C ALA A 89 -8.22 4.46 10.02
N MET A 90 -7.69 5.67 9.91
CA MET A 90 -6.30 5.93 9.56
C MET A 90 -5.31 5.20 10.47
N TYR A 91 -5.49 5.30 11.79
CA TYR A 91 -4.56 4.71 12.76
C TYR A 91 -4.56 3.18 12.75
N GLU A 92 -5.68 2.57 12.39
CA GLU A 92 -5.78 1.13 12.21
C GLU A 92 -5.09 0.72 10.91
N LEU A 93 -5.52 1.31 9.78
CA LEU A 93 -5.06 0.96 8.44
C LEU A 93 -3.55 1.15 8.27
N ILE A 94 -2.97 2.20 8.84
CA ILE A 94 -1.58 2.59 8.64
C ILE A 94 -0.58 1.49 8.99
N THR A 95 -0.93 0.64 9.96
CA THR A 95 -0.07 -0.45 10.42
C THR A 95 -0.37 -1.75 9.67
N VAL A 96 -1.64 -2.03 9.39
CA VAL A 96 -2.07 -3.33 8.85
C VAL A 96 -1.97 -3.41 7.32
N VAL A 97 -2.36 -2.35 6.60
CA VAL A 97 -2.40 -2.40 5.12
C VAL A 97 -1.00 -2.46 4.52
N PRO A 98 -0.03 -1.60 4.89
CA PRO A 98 1.31 -1.71 4.34
C PRO A 98 1.97 -3.04 4.69
N ALA A 99 1.80 -3.55 5.92
CA ALA A 99 2.35 -4.82 6.36
C ALA A 99 1.78 -6.02 5.59
N TRP A 100 0.46 -6.04 5.39
CA TRP A 100 -0.23 -7.04 4.57
C TRP A 100 0.26 -7.03 3.12
N LEU A 101 0.39 -5.85 2.50
CA LEU A 101 0.91 -5.71 1.13
C LEU A 101 2.40 -6.09 1.03
N ALA A 102 3.20 -5.77 2.06
CA ALA A 102 4.64 -5.98 2.04
C ALA A 102 5.03 -7.44 1.85
N ARG A 103 4.29 -8.38 2.47
CA ARG A 103 4.53 -9.83 2.39
C ARG A 103 4.65 -10.35 0.96
N TRP A 104 3.84 -9.77 0.07
CA TRP A 104 3.77 -10.15 -1.33
C TRP A 104 4.38 -9.12 -2.27
N SER A 105 5.05 -8.10 -1.75
CA SER A 105 5.69 -7.07 -2.58
C SER A 105 6.97 -7.60 -3.23
N LEU A 106 7.06 -7.40 -4.54
CA LEU A 106 8.30 -7.44 -5.30
C LEU A 106 9.04 -6.09 -5.23
N THR A 107 8.33 -4.98 -5.03
CA THR A 107 8.94 -3.66 -4.82
C THR A 107 9.68 -3.63 -3.48
N GLN A 108 10.91 -3.12 -3.52
CA GLN A 108 11.73 -2.84 -2.34
C GLN A 108 11.99 -1.33 -2.26
N GLY A 109 12.09 -0.79 -1.05
CA GLY A 109 12.16 0.64 -0.81
C GLY A 109 10.79 1.31 -0.81
N TRP A 110 10.70 2.54 -1.28
CA TRP A 110 9.50 3.37 -1.19
C TRP A 110 8.33 2.75 -1.97
N ILE A 111 7.19 2.59 -1.31
CA ILE A 111 5.95 2.08 -1.91
C ILE A 111 4.81 3.09 -1.83
N GLY A 112 5.00 4.25 -1.20
CA GLY A 112 3.91 5.19 -1.06
C GLY A 112 4.06 6.20 0.06
N GLN A 113 3.00 6.97 0.28
CA GLN A 113 2.95 8.00 1.30
C GLN A 113 1.52 8.27 1.77
N ALA A 114 1.41 8.86 2.96
CA ALA A 114 0.20 9.46 3.48
C ALA A 114 0.43 10.96 3.71
N ARG A 115 -0.58 11.77 3.36
CA ARG A 115 -0.59 13.21 3.62
C ARG A 115 -1.96 13.65 4.12
N GLU A 116 -2.01 14.68 4.95
CA GLU A 116 -3.27 15.32 5.33
C GLU A 116 -3.95 15.94 4.11
N GLU A 117 -5.28 16.03 4.17
CA GLU A 117 -6.10 16.68 3.16
C GLU A 117 -5.53 18.07 2.80
N LEU A 118 -5.34 18.31 1.50
CA LEU A 118 -4.78 19.57 0.95
C LEU A 118 -3.33 19.90 1.35
N SER A 119 -2.64 19.05 2.11
CA SER A 119 -1.21 19.23 2.38
C SER A 119 -0.38 19.02 1.11
N LEU A 120 0.61 19.88 0.91
CA LEU A 120 1.59 19.72 -0.17
C LEU A 120 2.65 18.67 0.15
N HIS A 121 2.81 18.32 1.42
CA HIS A 121 3.86 17.43 1.88
C HIS A 121 3.27 16.20 2.58
N PRO A 122 3.81 14.99 2.30
CA PRO A 122 3.49 13.82 3.09
C PRO A 122 3.91 14.03 4.53
N TRP A 123 3.15 13.46 5.46
CA TRP A 123 3.58 13.34 6.85
C TRP A 123 4.20 11.97 7.11
N LEU A 124 3.89 10.97 6.28
CA LEU A 124 4.45 9.63 6.37
C LEU A 124 4.78 9.06 4.99
N ASN A 125 5.92 8.40 4.89
CA ASN A 125 6.30 7.57 3.73
C ASN A 125 6.26 6.11 4.13
N PHE A 126 5.80 5.25 3.22
CA PHE A 126 5.76 3.81 3.38
C PHE A 126 6.86 3.16 2.56
N TYR A 127 7.51 2.16 3.15
CA TYR A 127 8.57 1.40 2.52
C TYR A 127 8.33 -0.10 2.71
N VAL A 128 8.87 -0.90 1.81
CA VAL A 128 8.93 -2.36 1.93
C VAL A 128 10.36 -2.84 1.84
N GLN A 129 10.75 -3.74 2.73
CA GLN A 129 12.01 -4.45 2.66
C GLN A 129 11.81 -5.90 3.11
N ASP A 130 12.23 -6.85 2.28
CA ASP A 130 12.25 -8.29 2.60
C ASP A 130 10.92 -8.85 3.13
N GLY A 131 9.80 -8.37 2.57
CA GLY A 131 8.46 -8.82 2.97
C GLY A 131 7.87 -8.05 4.17
N HIS A 132 8.59 -7.08 4.71
CA HIS A 132 8.19 -6.27 5.86
C HIS A 132 7.91 -4.82 5.48
N ALA A 133 6.96 -4.20 6.18
CA ALA A 133 6.62 -2.81 5.98
C ALA A 133 7.32 -1.90 7.00
N TYR A 134 7.69 -0.72 6.53
CA TYR A 134 8.32 0.31 7.33
C TYR A 134 7.70 1.65 7.01
N ALA A 135 7.86 2.61 7.91
CA ALA A 135 7.45 3.97 7.70
C ALA A 135 8.49 4.98 8.19
N ALA A 136 8.46 6.16 7.61
CA ALA A 136 9.29 7.28 8.05
C ALA A 136 8.57 8.60 7.83
N GLU A 137 8.65 9.50 8.80
CA GLU A 137 8.39 10.91 8.53
C GLU A 137 9.40 11.44 7.49
N PRO A 138 9.04 12.46 6.69
CA PRO A 138 9.99 13.07 5.76
C PRO A 138 11.26 13.56 6.46
N GLY A 139 12.41 13.01 6.08
CA GLY A 139 13.70 13.32 6.70
C GLY A 139 13.94 12.63 8.06
N GLY A 140 12.98 11.84 8.53
CA GLY A 140 13.08 11.02 9.74
C GLY A 140 13.81 9.70 9.52
N SER A 141 13.95 8.93 10.60
CA SER A 141 14.46 7.56 10.55
C SER A 141 13.36 6.61 10.08
N VAL A 142 13.76 5.56 9.35
CA VAL A 142 12.83 4.54 8.89
C VAL A 142 12.65 3.50 9.98
N GLU A 143 11.40 3.31 10.39
CA GLU A 143 11.01 2.46 11.50
C GLU A 143 10.06 1.35 11.02
N PRO A 144 10.14 0.16 11.59
CA PRO A 144 9.25 -0.94 11.25
C PRO A 144 7.80 -0.63 11.67
N LEU A 145 6.84 -0.95 10.80
CA LEU A 145 5.40 -0.76 11.12
C LEU A 145 4.82 -1.89 11.98
N ASP A 146 5.44 -3.07 11.96
CA ASP A 146 5.15 -4.15 12.88
C ASP A 146 6.39 -4.44 13.75
N GLY A 147 6.19 -4.77 15.03
CA GLY A 147 7.29 -5.09 15.95
C GLY A 147 8.05 -6.38 15.61
N THR A 148 7.69 -7.04 14.51
CA THR A 148 8.29 -8.30 14.05
C THR A 148 9.35 -8.10 12.98
N ALA A 149 9.41 -6.92 12.35
CA ALA A 149 10.41 -6.61 11.35
C ALA A 149 11.79 -6.33 11.99
N PRO A 150 12.88 -6.78 11.36
CA PRO A 150 14.23 -6.54 11.88
C PRO A 150 14.57 -5.05 11.90
N PRO A 151 15.41 -4.59 12.84
CA PRO A 151 15.88 -3.20 12.87
C PRO A 151 16.63 -2.88 11.57
N PHE A 152 16.21 -1.81 10.91
CA PHE A 152 16.58 -1.55 9.52
C PHE A 152 17.48 -0.31 9.36
N THR A 153 18.35 -0.33 8.35
CA THR A 153 19.21 0.82 7.97
C THR A 153 19.04 1.11 6.48
N LEU A 154 18.16 2.06 6.14
CA LEU A 154 17.95 2.51 4.76
C LEU A 154 19.15 3.37 4.32
N ARG A 155 20.15 2.73 3.70
CA ARG A 155 21.21 3.36 2.90
C ARG A 155 21.45 2.46 1.68
N GLN A 156 21.59 2.92 0.45
CA GLN A 156 21.45 4.22 -0.23
C GLN A 156 21.12 3.83 -1.67
N THR A 157 20.35 4.63 -2.39
CA THR A 157 20.44 4.65 -3.86
C THR A 157 21.86 5.08 -4.22
N SER A 158 22.76 4.12 -4.34
CA SER A 158 24.00 4.27 -5.10
C SER A 158 23.84 3.45 -6.38
N ASP A 159 22.97 3.95 -7.26
CA ASP A 159 23.13 3.66 -8.67
C ASP A 159 24.44 4.33 -9.09
N SER A 160 25.43 3.47 -9.27
CA SER A 160 26.70 3.81 -9.89
C SER A 160 26.44 4.06 -11.37
N ALA A 161 26.69 5.28 -11.83
CA ALA A 161 27.03 5.57 -13.22
C ALA A 161 27.99 6.78 -13.25
#